data_AF-A0A095ZQT3-F1
#
_entry.id   AF-A0A095ZQT3-F1
#
_cell.length_a   1.000
_cell.length_b   1.000
_cell.length_c   1.000
_cell.angle_alpha   90.00
_cell.angle_beta   90.00
_cell.angle_gamma   90.00
#
_symmetry.space_group_name_H-M   'P 1'
#
loop_
_entity.id
_entity.type
_entity.pdbx_description
1 polymer ?
#
loop_
_entity_poly.entity_id
_entity_poly.type
_entity_poly.pdbx_seq_one_letter_code
_entity_poly.pdbx_strand_id
1 'polypeptide(L)'
;MYFDIHHAAATQTVTATNSAADDLDDAFADVKAGLDGMQEVLKHSPAVAGALVAVKEGAVEPTADGVMSKIRTATGSTSDALKLYWGGDQQMTANVCPVPGNIDMPGVR
;
A
#
# COMPACT_ATOMS: atom_id res chain seq x y z
N MET A 1 -16.92 -5.41 -21.80
CA MET A 1 -15.61 -5.22 -21.16
C MET A 1 -15.62 -6.07 -19.90
N TYR A 2 -14.77 -7.09 -19.84
CA TYR A 2 -14.57 -7.91 -18.63
C TYR A 2 -13.26 -7.43 -18.00
N PHE A 3 -13.33 -6.91 -16.77
CA PHE A 3 -12.14 -6.58 -16.00
C PHE A 3 -11.77 -7.84 -15.23
N ASP A 4 -10.73 -8.54 -15.68
CA ASP A 4 -10.17 -9.67 -14.96
C ASP A 4 -9.11 -9.14 -13.98
N ILE A 5 -9.48 -9.04 -12.70
CA ILE A 5 -8.52 -8.73 -11.64
C ILE A 5 -7.95 -10.06 -11.18
N HIS A 6 -6.73 -10.38 -11.62
CA HIS A 6 -6.01 -11.52 -11.09
C HIS A 6 -5.66 -11.28 -9.62
N HIS A 7 -6.48 -11.83 -8.72
CA HIS A 7 -6.40 -11.62 -7.27
C HIS A 7 -5.00 -11.85 -6.69
N ALA A 8 -4.25 -12.82 -7.22
CA ALA A 8 -2.86 -13.08 -6.84
C ALA A 8 -1.90 -11.94 -7.23
N ALA A 9 -2.03 -11.38 -8.44
CA ALA A 9 -1.19 -10.28 -8.92
C ALA A 9 -1.51 -8.97 -8.19
N ALA A 10 -2.79 -8.72 -7.91
CA ALA A 10 -3.21 -7.57 -7.12
C ALA A 10 -2.74 -7.66 -5.65
N THR A 11 -2.80 -8.84 -5.05
CA THR A 11 -2.22 -9.08 -3.70
C THR A 11 -0.71 -8.83 -3.70
N GLN A 12 0.03 -9.36 -4.68
CA GLN A 12 1.47 -9.10 -4.80
C GLN A 12 1.78 -7.61 -4.94
N THR A 13 0.96 -6.88 -5.71
CA THR A 13 1.13 -5.43 -5.90
C THR A 13 0.94 -4.69 -4.59
N VAL A 14 -0.08 -5.03 -3.80
CA VAL A 14 -0.31 -4.44 -2.47
C VAL A 14 0.86 -4.75 -1.53
N THR A 15 1.33 -5.99 -1.49
CA THR A 15 2.49 -6.38 -0.67
C THR A 15 3.75 -5.62 -1.07
N ALA A 16 4.07 -5.56 -2.36
CA ALA A 16 5.25 -4.83 -2.85
C ALA A 16 5.15 -3.33 -2.57
N THR A 17 3.95 -2.75 -2.68
CA THR A 17 3.71 -1.34 -2.37
C THR A 17 3.89 -1.06 -0.88
N ASN A 18 3.44 -1.96 -0.01
CA ASN A 18 3.65 -1.83 1.43
C ASN A 18 5.14 -1.94 1.79
N SER A 19 5.88 -2.90 1.22
CA SER A 19 7.33 -2.99 1.43
C SER A 19 8.07 -1.74 0.94
N ALA A 20 7.69 -1.21 -0.22
CA ALA A 20 8.26 0.05 -0.71
C ALA A 20 7.89 1.26 0.18
N ALA A 21 6.76 1.20 0.88
CA ALA A 21 6.36 2.21 1.86
C ALA A 21 7.25 2.15 3.12
N ASP A 22 7.57 0.94 3.57
CA ASP A 22 8.48 0.72 4.70
C ASP A 22 9.90 1.21 4.35
N ASP A 23 10.41 0.85 3.17
CA ASP A 23 11.70 1.35 2.66
C ASP A 23 11.73 2.90 2.55
N LEU A 24 10.60 3.51 2.19
CA LEU A 24 10.45 4.97 2.15
C LEU A 24 10.49 5.60 3.55
N ASP A 25 9.85 4.98 4.54
CA ASP A 25 9.86 5.46 5.93
C ASP A 25 11.29 5.44 6.51
N ASP A 26 12.03 4.37 6.23
CA ASP A 26 13.46 4.25 6.59
C ASP A 26 14.30 5.33 5.89
N ALA A 27 14.09 5.54 4.59
CA ALA A 27 14.79 6.59 3.84
C ALA A 27 14.48 8.01 4.37
N PHE A 28 13.23 8.27 4.80
CA PHE A 28 12.88 9.53 5.44
C PHE A 28 13.55 9.71 6.81
N ALA A 29 13.67 8.64 7.59
CA ALA A 29 14.39 8.64 8.85
C ALA A 29 15.89 8.97 8.64
N ASP A 30 16.52 8.37 7.62
CA ASP A 30 17.91 8.64 7.26
C ASP A 30 18.12 10.10 6.83
N VAL A 31 17.21 10.65 6.02
CA VAL A 31 17.26 12.07 5.62
C VAL A 31 17.15 12.99 6.84
N LYS A 32 16.23 12.70 7.78
CA LYS A 32 16.11 13.47 9.02
C LYS A 32 17.38 13.41 9.85
N ALA A 33 17.94 12.21 10.04
CA ALA A 33 19.18 12.03 10.79
C ALA A 33 20.36 12.77 10.14
N GLY A 34 20.42 12.76 8.79
CA GLY A 34 21.40 13.53 8.03
C GLY A 34 21.27 15.05 8.24
N LEU A 35 20.03 15.58 8.20
CA LEU A 35 19.77 17.00 8.47
C LEU A 35 20.14 17.40 9.90
N ASP A 36 19.83 16.54 10.88
CA ASP A 36 20.21 16.77 12.28
C ASP A 36 21.73 16.75 12.47
N GLY A 37 22.43 15.84 11.79
CA GLY A 37 23.89 15.81 11.77
C GLY A 37 24.49 17.06 11.13
N MET A 38 23.92 17.56 10.03
CA MET A 38 24.35 18.80 9.39
C MET A 38 24.13 20.02 10.30
N GLN A 39 23.03 20.05 11.07
CA GLN A 39 22.76 21.10 12.04
C GLN A 39 23.81 21.13 13.16
N GLU A 40 24.23 19.97 13.66
CA GLU A 40 25.31 19.85 14.66
C GLU A 40 26.66 20.39 14.14
N VAL A 41 27.02 20.06 12.90
CA VAL A 41 28.27 20.50 12.27
C VAL A 41 28.24 22.00 11.96
N LEU A 42 27.09 22.52 11.52
CA LEU A 42 26.94 23.90 11.06
C LEU A 42 26.38 24.85 12.14
N LYS A 43 26.37 24.42 13.41
CA LYS A 43 25.86 25.19 14.56
C LYS A 43 26.50 26.56 14.75
N HIS A 44 27.70 26.77 14.21
CA HIS A 44 28.40 28.05 14.25
C HIS A 44 27.81 29.10 13.28
N SER A 45 26.94 28.68 12.36
CA SER A 45 26.20 29.57 11.46
C SER A 45 24.70 29.51 11.76
N PRO A 46 24.17 30.45 12.57
CA PRO A 46 22.76 30.43 12.96
C PRO A 46 21.80 30.57 11.77
N ALA A 47 22.22 31.23 10.69
CA ALA A 47 21.43 31.33 9.46
C ALA A 47 21.29 29.96 8.75
N VAL A 48 22.35 29.17 8.72
CA VAL A 48 22.36 27.85 8.06
C VAL A 48 21.65 26.81 8.93
N ALA A 49 21.87 26.83 10.25
CA ALA A 49 21.14 25.98 11.18
C ALA A 49 19.63 26.26 11.15
N GLY A 50 19.22 27.53 11.13
CA GLY A 50 17.80 27.91 11.01
C GLY A 50 17.19 27.50 9.67
N ALA A 51 17.94 27.62 8.56
CA ALA A 51 17.48 27.16 7.25
C ALA A 51 17.31 25.64 7.19
N LEU A 52 18.22 24.87 7.81
CA LEU A 52 18.12 23.41 7.91
C LEU A 52 16.87 22.97 8.68
N VAL A 53 16.57 23.62 9.81
CA VAL A 53 15.34 23.38 10.57
C VAL A 53 14.10 23.71 9.73
N ALA A 54 14.10 24.86 9.04
CA ALA A 54 12.99 25.24 8.18
C ALA A 54 12.77 24.25 7.02
N VAL A 55 13.82 23.67 6.46
CA VAL A 55 13.70 22.62 5.43
C VAL A 55 13.16 21.33 6.03
N LYS A 56 13.66 20.92 7.20
CA LYS A 56 13.21 19.72 7.89
C LYS A 56 11.72 19.79 8.24
N GLU A 57 11.33 20.81 9.01
CA GLU A 57 9.98 20.98 9.53
C GLU A 57 9.00 21.50 8.48
N GLY A 58 9.48 22.36 7.56
CA GLY A 58 8.62 23.02 6.58
C GLY A 58 8.40 22.23 5.29
N ALA A 59 9.32 21.34 4.93
CA ALA A 59 9.23 20.60 3.67
C ALA A 59 9.33 19.08 3.87
N VAL A 60 10.37 18.58 4.55
CA VAL A 60 10.64 17.13 4.60
C VAL A 60 9.57 16.39 5.40
N GLU A 61 9.27 16.84 6.61
CA GLU A 61 8.25 16.23 7.48
C GLU A 61 6.84 16.21 6.86
N PRO A 62 6.25 17.36 6.46
CA PRO A 62 4.90 17.36 5.92
C PRO A 62 4.80 16.63 4.58
N THR A 63 5.88 16.61 3.77
CA THR A 63 5.88 15.87 2.51
C THR A 63 5.93 14.36 2.76
N ALA A 64 6.76 13.90 3.71
CA ALA A 64 6.82 12.49 4.10
C ALA A 64 5.44 12.00 4.61
N ASP A 65 4.82 12.75 5.52
CA ASP A 65 3.49 12.44 6.04
C ASP A 65 2.43 12.40 4.92
N GLY A 66 2.48 13.36 4.00
CA GLY A 66 1.57 13.44 2.87
C GLY A 66 1.73 12.26 1.89
N VAL A 67 2.97 11.84 1.60
CA VAL A 67 3.26 10.69 0.74
C VAL A 67 2.80 9.40 1.43
N MET A 68 3.17 9.19 2.69
CA MET A 68 2.79 7.98 3.44
C MET A 68 1.27 7.86 3.62
N SER A 69 0.58 8.98 3.86
CA SER A 69 -0.89 9.02 3.93
C SER A 69 -1.54 8.59 2.61
N LYS A 70 -1.02 9.07 1.47
CA LYS A 70 -1.51 8.69 0.14
C LYS A 70 -1.26 7.21 -0.15
N ILE A 71 -0.07 6.70 0.18
CA ILE A 71 0.28 5.29 0.00
C ILE A 71 -0.67 4.42 0.83
N ARG A 72 -0.84 4.70 2.13
CA ARG A 72 -1.74 3.96 3.02
C ARG A 72 -3.19 4.00 2.55
N THR A 73 -3.65 5.12 2.03
CA THR A 73 -5.01 5.24 1.47
C THR A 73 -5.19 4.39 0.21
N ALA A 74 -4.21 4.41 -0.69
CA ALA A 74 -4.24 3.63 -1.93
C ALA A 74 -4.13 2.12 -1.66
N THR A 75 -3.24 1.69 -0.77
CA THR A 75 -3.09 0.26 -0.44
C THR A 75 -4.22 -0.26 0.44
N GLY A 76 -4.73 0.54 1.39
CA GLY A 76 -5.85 0.16 2.25
C GLY A 76 -7.13 -0.14 1.47
N SER A 77 -7.54 0.79 0.61
CA SER A 77 -8.73 0.62 -0.25
C SER A 77 -8.60 -0.58 -1.19
N THR A 78 -7.39 -0.82 -1.74
CA THR A 78 -7.11 -1.98 -2.59
C THR A 78 -7.13 -3.30 -1.79
N SER A 79 -6.56 -3.31 -0.58
CA SER A 79 -6.55 -4.47 0.31
C SER A 79 -7.95 -4.88 0.75
N ASP A 80 -8.81 -3.92 1.09
CA ASP A 80 -10.18 -4.20 1.49
C ASP A 80 -11.03 -4.71 0.31
N ALA A 81 -10.84 -4.14 -0.88
CA ALA A 81 -11.49 -4.63 -2.10
C ALA A 81 -11.07 -6.08 -2.41
N LEU A 82 -9.79 -6.41 -2.26
CA LEU A 82 -9.27 -7.77 -2.46
C LEU A 82 -9.86 -8.76 -1.46
N LYS A 83 -9.95 -8.39 -0.17
CA LYS A 83 -10.55 -9.25 0.87
C LYS A 83 -12.04 -9.51 0.60
N LEU A 84 -12.79 -8.48 0.21
CA LEU A 84 -14.21 -8.61 -0.13
C LEU A 84 -14.42 -9.51 -1.34
N TYR A 85 -13.59 -9.36 -2.38
CA TYR A 85 -13.65 -10.20 -3.58
C TYR A 85 -13.38 -11.68 -3.24
N TRP A 86 -12.31 -11.96 -2.47
CA TRP A 86 -11.98 -13.31 -2.02
C TRP A 86 -13.08 -13.95 -1.18
N GLY A 87 -13.64 -13.20 -0.22
CA GLY A 87 -14.75 -13.69 0.61
C GLY A 87 -16.01 -14.01 -0.21
N GLY A 88 -16.31 -13.18 -1.21
CA GLY A 88 -17.39 -13.42 -2.17
C GLY A 88 -17.16 -14.68 -3.00
N ASP A 89 -15.96 -14.87 -3.53
CA ASP A 89 -15.60 -16.04 -4.33
C ASP A 89 -15.69 -17.36 -3.53
N GLN A 90 -15.25 -17.34 -2.27
CA GLN A 90 -15.43 -18.48 -1.36
C GLN A 90 -16.91 -18.77 -1.07
N GLN A 91 -17.73 -17.75 -0.86
CA GLN A 91 -19.17 -17.95 -0.66
C GLN A 91 -19.87 -18.48 -1.91
N MET A 92 -19.50 -17.99 -3.10
CA MET A 92 -20.03 -18.51 -4.35
C MET A 92 -19.63 -19.97 -4.53
N THR A 93 -18.35 -20.30 -4.33
CA THR A 93 -17.83 -21.68 -4.40
C THR A 93 -18.53 -22.61 -3.41
N ALA A 94 -18.79 -22.16 -2.18
CA ALA A 94 -19.48 -22.94 -1.16
C ALA A 94 -20.99 -23.13 -1.45
N ASN A 95 -21.60 -22.18 -2.16
CA ASN A 95 -23.02 -22.24 -2.54
C ASN A 95 -23.27 -22.88 -3.91
N VAL A 96 -22.22 -23.23 -4.67
CA VAL A 96 -22.40 -24.11 -5.83
C VAL A 96 -22.74 -25.50 -5.29
N CYS A 97 -24.02 -25.86 -5.31
CA CYS A 97 -24.43 -27.24 -5.09
C CYS A 97 -23.59 -28.15 -5.99
N PRO A 98 -22.99 -29.26 -5.49
CA PRO A 98 -22.42 -30.25 -6.38
C PRO A 98 -23.55 -30.70 -7.30
N VAL A 99 -23.42 -30.42 -8.60
CA VAL A 99 -24.34 -30.94 -9.61
C VAL A 99 -24.36 -32.45 -9.40
N PRO A 100 -25.50 -33.06 -9.00
CA PRO A 100 -25.58 -34.51 -8.89
C PRO A 100 -25.23 -35.05 -10.28
N GLY A 101 -24.19 -35.88 -10.35
CA GLY A 101 -23.60 -36.40 -11.59
C GLY A 101 -24.50 -37.36 -12.39
N ASN A 102 -25.81 -37.20 -12.33
CA ASN A 102 -26.80 -37.81 -13.20
C ASN A 102 -28.05 -36.95 -13.19
N ILE A 103 -28.09 -35.93 -14.05
CA ILE A 103 -29.39 -35.43 -14.54
C ILE A 103 -29.80 -36.42 -15.61
N ASP A 104 -30.55 -37.44 -15.20
CA ASP A 104 -31.29 -38.30 -16.10
C ASP A 104 -32.33 -37.40 -16.80
N MET A 105 -31.93 -36.72 -17.88
CA MET A 105 -32.83 -35.91 -18.69
C MET A 105 -33.79 -36.86 -19.42
N PRO A 106 -35.09 -36.89 -19.08
CA PRO A 106 -36.02 -37.72 -19.82
C PRO A 106 -36.24 -37.04 -21.17
N GLY A 107 -35.67 -37.61 -22.23
CA GLY A 107 -35.95 -37.19 -23.62
C GLY A 107 -34.75 -36.98 -24.53
N VAL A 108 -33.51 -37.17 -24.07
CA VAL A 108 -32.35 -37.21 -24.98
C VAL A 108 -32.11 -38.66 -25.41
N ARG A 109 -32.60 -39.00 -26.60
CA ARG A 109 -32.19 -40.20 -27.34
C ARG A 109 -30.91 -39.94 -28.09
#